data_AF-A0A959V170-F1
#
_entry.id   AF-A0A959V170-F1
#
_cell.length_a   1.000
_cell.length_b   1.000
_cell.length_c   1.000
_cell.angle_alpha   90.00
_cell.angle_beta   90.00
_cell.angle_gamma   90.00
#
_symmetry.space_group_name_H-M   'P 1'
#
loop_
_entity.id
_entity.type
_entity.pdbx_description
1 polymer ?
#
loop_
_entity_poly.entity_id
_entity_poly.type
_entity_poly.pdbx_seq_one_letter_code
_entity_poly.pdbx_strand_id
1 'polypeptide(L)'
;QAWLSFGRLRPVHTNTVFWGWASLAMIGLGYFVVARTSAAPVPSLRRGWHALGWMNLGILSGDLFLMAGINNGGGEYREYIWPAVLPFAWGLFLTFRNFYGTVKRRTIGEIYISNWYILAALVWTLVLVTIGYL
;
A
#
# COMPACT_ATOMS: atom_id res chain seq x y z
N GLN A 1 -26.76 11.86 -15.01
CA GLN A 1 -25.73 10.79 -14.99
C GLN A 1 -24.39 11.36 -14.50
N ALA A 2 -24.27 11.72 -13.21
CA ALA A 2 -23.03 12.34 -12.69
C ALA A 2 -21.95 11.31 -12.32
N TRP A 3 -22.36 10.13 -11.83
CA TRP A 3 -21.46 9.11 -11.28
C TRP A 3 -20.63 8.36 -12.32
N LEU A 4 -21.21 8.04 -13.49
CA LEU A 4 -20.53 7.36 -14.59
C LEU A 4 -19.93 8.33 -15.62
N SER A 5 -19.77 9.60 -15.25
CA SER A 5 -19.13 10.58 -16.13
C SER A 5 -17.62 10.32 -16.21
N PHE A 6 -17.03 10.55 -17.38
CA PHE A 6 -15.59 10.35 -17.60
C PHE A 6 -14.72 11.12 -16.59
N GLY A 7 -15.12 12.35 -16.24
CA GLY A 7 -14.41 13.18 -15.27
C GLY A 7 -14.32 12.58 -13.86
N ARG A 8 -15.27 11.71 -13.46
CA ARG A 8 -15.22 10.98 -12.19
C ARG A 8 -14.60 9.59 -12.34
N LEU A 9 -14.87 8.91 -13.45
CA LEU A 9 -14.34 7.56 -13.69
C LEU A 9 -12.82 7.55 -13.93
N ARG A 10 -12.25 8.58 -14.55
CA ARG A 10 -10.80 8.69 -14.77
C ARG A 10 -9.99 8.66 -13.45
N PRO A 11 -10.26 9.53 -12.46
CA PRO A 11 -9.51 9.50 -11.21
C PRO A 11 -9.79 8.22 -10.41
N VAL A 12 -11.01 7.66 -10.45
CA VAL A 12 -11.28 6.34 -9.86
C VAL A 12 -10.41 5.28 -10.51
N HIS A 13 -10.47 5.11 -11.84
CA HIS A 13 -9.69 4.10 -12.56
C HIS A 13 -8.19 4.18 -12.26
N THR A 14 -7.60 5.36 -12.38
CA THR A 14 -6.17 5.55 -12.15
C THR A 14 -5.76 5.24 -10.71
N ASN A 15 -6.55 5.65 -9.72
CA ASN A 15 -6.28 5.36 -8.31
C ASN A 15 -6.54 3.90 -7.96
N THR A 16 -7.61 3.27 -8.43
CA THR A 16 -7.86 1.84 -8.21
C THR A 16 -6.76 0.97 -8.84
N VAL A 17 -6.25 1.33 -10.02
CA VAL A 17 -5.14 0.60 -10.67
C VAL A 17 -3.85 0.77 -9.88
N PHE A 18 -3.53 1.98 -9.42
CA PHE A 18 -2.28 2.27 -8.73
C PHE A 18 -2.28 1.80 -7.26
N TRP A 19 -3.22 2.30 -6.46
CA TRP A 19 -3.35 1.99 -5.03
C TRP A 19 -3.95 0.62 -4.78
N GLY A 20 -4.90 0.20 -5.61
CA GLY A 20 -5.54 -1.11 -5.50
C GLY A 20 -4.70 -2.20 -6.13
N TRP A 21 -4.73 -2.31 -7.45
CA TRP A 21 -4.17 -3.45 -8.15
C TRP A 21 -2.63 -3.53 -8.02
N ALA A 22 -1.90 -2.49 -8.44
CA ALA A 22 -0.44 -2.53 -8.50
C ALA A 22 0.18 -2.65 -7.10
N SER A 23 -0.25 -1.82 -6.15
CA SER A 23 0.29 -1.82 -4.79
C SER A 23 0.02 -3.14 -4.06
N LEU A 24 -1.20 -3.68 -4.14
CA LEU A 24 -1.52 -4.97 -3.50
C LEU A 24 -0.78 -6.13 -4.17
N ALA A 25 -0.63 -6.12 -5.49
CA ALA A 25 0.16 -7.12 -6.21
C ALA A 25 1.63 -7.09 -5.77
N MET A 26 2.24 -5.91 -5.67
CA MET A 26 3.63 -5.76 -5.21
C MET A 26 3.81 -6.20 -3.76
N ILE A 27 2.85 -5.90 -2.88
CA ILE A 27 2.89 -6.34 -1.48
C ILE A 27 2.73 -7.86 -1.38
N GLY A 28 1.79 -8.45 -2.13
CA GLY A 28 1.60 -9.90 -2.20
C GLY A 28 2.86 -10.62 -2.69
N LEU A 29 3.47 -10.13 -3.77
CA LEU A 29 4.76 -10.62 -4.27
C LEU A 29 5.87 -10.45 -3.22
N GLY A 30 5.90 -9.31 -2.52
CA GLY A 30 6.85 -9.03 -1.44
C GLY A 30 6.76 -10.05 -0.31
N TYR A 31 5.56 -10.47 0.10
CA TYR A 31 5.39 -11.52 1.11
C TYR A 31 6.03 -12.84 0.69
N PHE A 32 5.91 -13.20 -0.59
CA PHE A 32 6.55 -14.39 -1.14
C PHE A 32 8.07 -14.24 -1.22
N VAL A 33 8.57 -13.15 -1.83
CA VAL A 33 10.00 -12.91 -2.07
C VAL A 33 10.74 -12.81 -0.75
N VAL A 34 10.29 -11.96 0.19
CA VAL A 34 10.99 -11.71 1.46
C VAL A 34 11.12 -12.98 2.31
N ALA A 35 10.09 -13.83 2.32
CA ALA A 35 10.13 -15.09 3.05
C ALA A 35 11.12 -16.08 2.44
N ARG A 36 11.16 -16.19 1.11
CA ARG A 36 12.06 -17.09 0.38
C ARG A 36 13.52 -16.64 0.44
N THR A 37 13.77 -15.36 0.17
CA THR A 37 15.13 -14.80 0.15
C THR A 37 15.74 -14.72 1.54
N SER A 38 14.92 -14.58 2.60
CA SER A 38 15.42 -14.61 3.99
C SER A 38 15.53 -16.02 4.57
N ALA A 39 15.02 -17.04 3.86
CA ALA A 39 14.86 -18.41 4.36
C ALA A 39 14.24 -18.46 5.77
N ALA A 40 13.22 -17.62 5.98
CA ALA A 40 12.54 -17.43 7.26
C ALA A 40 11.03 -17.20 7.07
N PRO A 41 10.17 -17.80 7.90
CA PRO A 41 8.73 -17.59 7.80
C PRO A 41 8.34 -16.17 8.22
N VAL A 42 7.24 -15.68 7.66
CA VAL A 42 6.67 -14.39 8.02
C VAL A 42 6.24 -14.42 9.50
N PRO A 43 6.68 -13.46 10.34
CA PRO A 43 6.46 -13.51 11.79
C PRO A 43 5.00 -13.54 12.24
N SER A 44 4.04 -13.05 11.43
CA SER A 44 2.62 -13.09 11.77
C SER A 44 1.74 -12.94 10.53
N LEU A 45 1.04 -14.02 10.18
CA LEU A 45 0.06 -14.01 9.11
C LEU A 45 -1.16 -13.16 9.47
N ARG A 46 -1.57 -13.15 10.74
CA ARG A 46 -2.67 -12.31 11.25
C ARG A 46 -2.42 -10.82 11.01
N ARG A 47 -1.18 -10.35 11.22
CA ARG A 47 -0.79 -8.96 10.87
C ARG A 47 -0.86 -8.70 9.37
N GLY A 48 -0.51 -9.69 8.54
CA GLY A 48 -0.63 -9.58 7.09
C GLY A 48 -2.08 -9.43 6.64
N TRP A 49 -3.00 -10.21 7.20
CA TRP A 49 -4.43 -10.07 6.95
C TRP A 49 -4.99 -8.73 7.42
N HIS A 50 -4.59 -8.26 8.61
CA HIS A 50 -4.96 -6.92 9.08
C HIS A 50 -4.45 -5.83 8.14
N ALA A 51 -3.19 -5.92 7.69
CA ALA A 51 -2.61 -4.98 6.73
C ALA A 51 -3.41 -4.94 5.43
N LEU A 52 -3.77 -6.11 4.88
CA LEU A 52 -4.60 -6.22 3.68
C LEU A 52 -5.99 -5.60 3.88
N GLY A 53 -6.63 -5.86 5.02
CA GLY A 53 -7.94 -5.30 5.35
C GLY A 53 -7.92 -3.77 5.41
N TRP A 54 -6.92 -3.19 6.08
CA TRP A 54 -6.76 -1.74 6.18
C TRP A 54 -6.46 -1.07 4.83
N MET A 55 -5.63 -1.70 3.98
CA MET A 55 -5.39 -1.19 2.61
C MET A 55 -6.66 -1.21 1.77
N ASN A 56 -7.40 -2.33 1.76
CA ASN A 56 -8.65 -2.42 1.00
C ASN A 56 -9.71 -1.45 1.51
N LEU A 57 -9.79 -1.23 2.82
CA LEU A 57 -10.68 -0.21 3.38
C LEU A 57 -10.30 1.20 2.90
N GLY A 58 -8.99 1.51 2.86
CA GLY A 58 -8.49 2.76 2.29
C GLY A 58 -8.87 2.94 0.82
N ILE A 59 -8.61 1.94 -0.02
CA ILE A 59 -8.96 1.95 -1.45
C ILE A 59 -10.46 2.12 -1.66
N LEU A 60 -11.28 1.29 -1.01
CA LEU A 60 -12.74 1.33 -1.14
C LEU A 60 -13.30 2.68 -0.71
N SER A 61 -12.82 3.24 0.42
CA SER A 61 -13.25 4.56 0.86
C SER A 61 -12.83 5.66 -0.10
N GLY A 62 -11.60 5.59 -0.64
CA GLY A 62 -11.07 6.52 -1.64
C GLY A 62 -11.91 6.54 -2.92
N ASP A 63 -12.20 5.36 -3.47
CA ASP A 63 -13.03 5.21 -4.67
C ASP A 63 -14.44 5.79 -4.44
N LEU A 64 -15.05 5.53 -3.27
CA LEU A 64 -16.35 6.09 -2.91
C LEU A 64 -16.33 7.63 -2.81
N PHE A 65 -15.28 8.22 -2.22
CA PHE A 65 -15.13 9.67 -2.16
C PHE A 65 -14.97 10.28 -3.55
N LEU A 66 -14.14 9.69 -4.41
CA LEU A 66 -13.97 10.15 -5.79
C LEU A 66 -15.26 10.06 -6.60
N MET A 67 -16.03 8.97 -6.44
CA MET A 67 -17.34 8.82 -7.08
C MET A 67 -18.35 9.85 -6.56
N ALA A 68 -18.28 10.21 -5.28
CA ALA A 68 -19.08 11.28 -4.68
C ALA A 68 -18.65 12.69 -5.15
N GLY A 69 -17.48 12.81 -5.80
CA GLY A 69 -16.91 14.08 -6.25
C GLY A 69 -16.07 14.79 -5.18
N ILE A 70 -15.74 14.11 -4.09
CA ILE A 70 -14.88 14.59 -3.02
C ILE A 70 -13.46 14.15 -3.38
N ASN A 71 -12.64 15.09 -3.85
CA ASN A 71 -11.26 14.84 -4.21
C ASN A 71 -10.33 15.90 -3.62
N ASN A 72 -9.05 15.55 -3.56
CA ASN A 72 -7.99 16.48 -3.22
C ASN A 72 -7.48 17.08 -4.55
N GLY A 73 -8.13 18.16 -5.01
CA GLY A 73 -8.01 18.73 -6.36
C GLY A 73 -6.65 19.35 -6.75
N GLY A 74 -5.54 18.82 -6.23
CA GLY A 74 -4.19 19.39 -6.36
C GLY A 74 -3.10 18.44 -6.86
N GLY A 75 -3.41 17.36 -7.58
CA GLY A 75 -2.40 16.55 -8.28
C GLY A 75 -2.87 15.17 -8.74
N GLU A 76 -2.37 14.68 -9.88
CA GLU A 76 -2.60 13.31 -10.35
C GLU A 76 -1.98 12.29 -9.39
N TYR A 77 -2.67 11.17 -9.15
CA TYR A 77 -2.35 10.13 -8.14
C TYR A 77 -2.46 10.58 -6.68
N ARG A 78 -2.88 11.84 -6.45
CA ARG A 78 -3.12 12.43 -5.14
C ARG A 78 -4.60 12.79 -4.92
N GLU A 79 -5.51 12.18 -5.68
CA GLU A 79 -6.93 12.56 -5.67
C GLU A 79 -7.67 12.05 -4.43
N TYR A 80 -7.22 10.96 -3.81
CA TYR A 80 -7.75 10.49 -2.53
C TYR A 80 -7.62 11.57 -1.45
N ILE A 81 -8.60 11.66 -0.57
CA ILE A 81 -8.51 12.55 0.59
C ILE A 81 -7.78 11.86 1.75
N TRP A 82 -7.18 12.64 2.65
CA TRP A 82 -6.40 12.12 3.79
C TRP A 82 -7.12 11.02 4.60
N PRO A 83 -8.46 11.04 4.83
CA PRO A 83 -9.13 9.98 5.59
C PRO A 83 -9.09 8.62 4.89
N ALA A 84 -9.03 8.58 3.55
CA ALA A 84 -8.93 7.34 2.78
C ALA A 84 -7.50 6.78 2.76
N VAL A 85 -6.50 7.68 2.77
CA VAL A 85 -5.09 7.31 2.69
C VAL A 85 -4.55 6.83 4.05
N LEU A 86 -5.06 7.34 5.17
CA LEU A 86 -4.63 6.92 6.51
C LEU A 86 -4.77 5.41 6.78
N PRO A 87 -5.94 4.76 6.51
CA PRO A 87 -6.08 3.31 6.54
C PRO A 87 -5.02 2.59 5.70
N PHE A 88 -4.75 3.08 4.49
CA PHE A 88 -3.77 2.49 3.60
C PHE A 88 -2.34 2.60 4.15
N ALA A 89 -1.98 3.77 4.67
CA ALA A 89 -0.69 4.02 5.33
C ALA A 89 -0.50 3.11 6.55
N TRP A 90 -1.54 2.93 7.35
CA TRP A 90 -1.52 2.02 8.49
C TRP A 90 -1.28 0.57 8.04
N GLY A 91 -1.96 0.13 6.98
CA GLY A 91 -1.71 -1.16 6.36
C GLY A 91 -0.25 -1.31 5.91
N LEU A 92 0.32 -0.29 5.24
CA LEU A 92 1.71 -0.29 4.79
C LEU A 92 2.68 -0.42 5.97
N PHE A 93 2.43 0.29 7.06
CA PHE A 93 3.23 0.20 8.28
C PHE A 93 3.20 -1.21 8.88
N LEU A 94 2.03 -1.85 8.95
CA LEU A 94 1.90 -3.23 9.42
C LEU A 94 2.68 -4.21 8.52
N THR A 95 2.61 -4.04 7.20
CA THR A 95 3.39 -4.82 6.23
C THR A 95 4.89 -4.62 6.41
N PHE A 96 5.35 -3.37 6.59
CA PHE A 96 6.75 -3.07 6.88
C PHE A 96 7.22 -3.79 8.15
N ARG A 97 6.45 -3.76 9.24
CA ARG A 97 6.80 -4.50 10.47
C ARG A 97 6.89 -6.00 10.26
N ASN A 98 6.09 -6.57 9.34
CA ASN A 98 6.20 -7.97 8.97
C ASN A 98 7.47 -8.24 8.16
N PHE A 99 7.71 -7.47 7.09
CA PHE A 99 8.87 -7.69 6.21
C PHE A 99 10.19 -7.47 6.93
N TYR A 100 10.31 -6.37 7.68
CA TYR A 100 11.49 -6.11 8.50
C TYR A 100 11.70 -7.22 9.53
N GLY A 101 10.62 -7.70 10.17
CA GLY A 101 10.67 -8.81 11.10
C GLY A 101 11.16 -10.12 10.44
N THR A 102 10.76 -10.38 9.20
CA THR A 102 11.24 -11.54 8.42
C THR A 102 12.74 -11.41 8.12
N VAL A 103 13.19 -10.26 7.62
CA VAL A 103 14.62 -10.02 7.29
C VAL A 103 15.49 -10.03 8.54
N LYS A 104 14.97 -9.59 9.69
CA LYS A 104 15.67 -9.67 10.98
C LYS A 104 15.87 -11.11 11.46
N ARG A 105 14.95 -12.02 11.12
CA ARG A 105 15.01 -13.45 11.48
C ARG A 105 15.64 -14.32 10.38
N ARG A 106 16.28 -13.69 9.39
CA ARG A 106 16.91 -14.42 8.29
C ARG A 106 17.95 -15.41 8.83
N THR A 107 18.06 -16.55 8.16
CA THR A 107 19.06 -17.58 8.47
C THR A 107 20.33 -17.43 7.65
N ILE A 108 20.27 -16.65 6.56
CA ILE A 108 21.41 -16.30 5.70
C ILE A 108 22.16 -15.07 6.24
N GLY A 109 23.48 -15.01 6.02
CA GLY A 109 24.32 -13.91 6.53
C GLY A 109 23.95 -12.55 5.93
N GLU A 110 23.96 -12.46 4.60
CA GLU A 110 23.68 -11.23 3.86
C GLU A 110 22.19 -11.03 3.58
N ILE A 111 21.78 -9.78 3.46
CA ILE A 111 20.42 -9.44 3.04
C ILE A 111 20.38 -9.39 1.51
N TYR A 112 19.54 -10.22 0.89
CA TYR A 112 19.35 -10.21 -0.56
C TYR A 112 18.93 -8.83 -1.09
N ILE A 113 19.51 -8.39 -2.21
CA ILE A 113 19.36 -7.04 -2.76
C ILE A 113 17.88 -6.66 -2.96
N SER A 114 17.03 -7.58 -3.42
CA SER A 114 15.59 -7.28 -3.58
C SER A 114 14.92 -6.87 -2.27
N ASN A 115 15.37 -7.40 -1.12
CA ASN A 115 14.83 -6.99 0.18
C ASN A 115 15.20 -5.55 0.53
N TRP A 116 16.31 -5.02 0.01
CA TRP A 116 16.68 -3.61 0.19
C TRP A 116 15.65 -2.72 -0.51
N TYR A 117 15.39 -3.00 -1.79
CA TYR A 117 14.41 -2.24 -2.58
C TYR A 117 12.99 -2.37 -2.02
N ILE A 118 12.57 -3.56 -1.59
CA ILE A 118 11.25 -3.78 -1.02
C ILE A 118 11.07 -2.99 0.29
N LEU A 119 12.04 -3.07 1.21
CA LEU A 119 11.96 -2.34 2.47
C LEU A 119 12.08 -0.82 2.27
N ALA A 120 12.98 -0.38 1.40
CA ALA A 120 13.15 1.03 1.06
C ALA A 120 11.89 1.60 0.41
N ALA A 121 11.25 0.88 -0.52
CA ALA A 121 10.00 1.30 -1.14
C ALA A 121 8.88 1.49 -0.11
N LEU A 122 8.75 0.59 0.87
CA LEU A 122 7.74 0.73 1.94
C LEU A 122 8.01 1.96 2.81
N VAL A 123 9.26 2.19 3.20
CA VAL A 123 9.65 3.39 3.99
C VAL A 123 9.40 4.65 3.19
N TRP A 124 9.82 4.67 1.92
CA TRP A 124 9.64 5.79 1.02
C TRP A 124 8.16 6.14 0.84
N THR A 125 7.31 5.16 0.58
CA THR A 125 5.87 5.39 0.43
C THR A 125 5.24 5.92 1.72
N LEU A 126 5.66 5.44 2.91
CA LEU A 126 5.19 5.99 4.19
C LEU A 126 5.59 7.46 4.38
N VAL A 127 6.82 7.82 4.00
CA VAL A 127 7.29 9.21 4.02
C VAL A 127 6.49 10.09 3.05
N LEU A 128 6.28 9.63 1.80
CA LEU A 128 5.49 10.35 0.80
C LEU A 128 4.05 10.58 1.26
N VAL A 129 3.41 9.55 1.84
CA VAL A 129 2.05 9.68 2.35
C VAL A 129 2.00 10.68 3.50
N THR A 130 2.99 10.67 4.39
CA THR A 130 3.05 11.61 5.51
C THR A 130 3.18 13.05 4.99
N ILE A 131 4.15 13.33 4.12
CA ILE A 131 4.40 14.70 3.62
C ILE A 131 3.29 15.18 2.67
N GLY A 132 2.71 14.29 1.88
CA GLY A 132 1.74 14.63 0.84
C GLY A 132 0.29 14.76 1.30
N TYR A 133 -0.04 14.24 2.49
CA TYR A 133 -1.40 14.20 3.02
C TYR A 133 -1.57 14.66 4.48
N LEU A 134 -0.52 14.69 5.30
CA LEU A 134 -0.54 15.11 6.71
C LEU A 134 0.31 16.35 6.94
#